data_AF-A0A6G3D2F7-F1
#
_entry.id   AF-A0A6G3D2F7-F1
#
_cell.length_a   1.000
_cell.length_b   1.000
_cell.length_c   1.000
_cell.angle_alpha   90.00
_cell.angle_beta   90.00
_cell.angle_gamma   90.00
#
_symmetry.space_group_name_H-M   'P 1'
#
loop_
_entity.id
_entity.type
_entity.pdbx_description
1 polymer ?
#
loop_
_entity_poly.entity_id
_entity_poly.type
_entity_poly.pdbx_seq_one_letter_code
_entity_poly.pdbx_strand_id
1 'polypeptide(L)'
;ATVGLLGIGTGGGTYFTRRLATLAKLELTPGKRLPLHYAHVPDPEDAPAVRAAVEQLTAAGAQALVASEPFGVDRPEGEEAVADAARTTGLPTTAAHEITSLYGLRKRTRTAVVNAAILPRMLATADLVDASITKAGVTAPLMVMRCDGGVMSLDEMRRRPLLTVLSGPAAGVAGALMQERVSEGVFLETGGTSTDISVVKRGKVAVRHAVLLGQTSYLNALDVRTVGVGGGSMVRVSGGRVTGTGPRSAHIAGLPYACYADPADLRDAKLTTISPLPGDPADYAVLDAAGGRFALTMTCAANALGRVPEGDFAHADPDTARAALAPLAAALGTDVDTAAARLLDAGTDQVKSVVDDLVREYRLDTDTAVLVGGGGGAASVTPHLAARSDMTGRIAQHNEVISPIGVALALVREQVERIVPGATQEQILAVRAEAERAVVEQGAAADGVEVEVTVDPQTNVVRAIATGATELRTQDRAHRADDAERLRLAATSLKTDPSKVHVLAGTPAHTVYGTEVHRRFRPVRHPVRVVDADGVVRHHAPDARVEATTVAAAPEVLAKLVTENTSYGDGGVRAPAVRLLLGSRIADLSGVLDPQPLLALARSELRSRAADEPVVAVLEVRE
;
A
#
# COMPACT_ATOMS: atom_id res chain seq x y z
N ALA A 1 12.17 -15.42 15.65
CA ALA A 1 12.41 -16.81 16.04
C ALA A 1 13.75 -17.26 15.45
N THR A 2 14.43 -18.24 16.05
CA THR A 2 15.60 -18.86 15.43
C THR A 2 15.16 -19.70 14.23
N VAL A 3 15.77 -19.48 13.06
CA VAL A 3 15.39 -20.16 11.81
C VAL A 3 16.39 -21.25 11.47
N GLY A 4 15.90 -22.46 11.18
CA GLY A 4 16.68 -23.52 10.56
C GLY A 4 16.53 -23.49 9.05
N LEU A 5 17.62 -23.38 8.30
CA LEU A 5 17.63 -23.37 6.84
C LEU A 5 18.20 -24.68 6.29
N LEU A 6 17.36 -25.44 5.60
CA LEU A 6 17.69 -26.66 4.86
C LEU A 6 18.00 -26.27 3.41
N GLY A 7 19.29 -26.27 3.06
CA GLY A 7 19.73 -26.07 1.68
C GLY A 7 19.82 -27.40 0.95
N ILE A 8 19.08 -27.53 -0.15
CA ILE A 8 18.95 -28.78 -0.91
C ILE A 8 19.81 -28.73 -2.18
N GLY A 9 20.54 -29.79 -2.50
CA GLY A 9 21.09 -29.96 -3.85
C GLY A 9 22.36 -30.80 -3.94
N THR A 10 22.59 -31.32 -5.14
CA THR A 10 23.75 -32.15 -5.47
C THR A 10 24.79 -31.40 -6.32
N GLY A 11 26.03 -31.89 -6.34
CA GLY A 11 27.09 -31.41 -7.24
C GLY A 11 27.31 -29.89 -7.18
N GLY A 12 27.16 -29.20 -8.33
CA GLY A 12 27.28 -27.74 -8.41
C GLY A 12 26.23 -26.98 -7.60
N GLY A 13 25.04 -27.57 -7.39
CA GLY A 13 23.97 -27.00 -6.55
C GLY A 13 24.39 -26.87 -5.08
N THR A 14 25.17 -27.82 -4.56
CA THR A 14 25.73 -27.81 -3.20
C THR A 14 26.55 -26.55 -2.91
N TYR A 15 27.32 -26.06 -3.89
CA TYR A 15 28.08 -24.82 -3.73
C TYR A 15 27.16 -23.62 -3.51
N PHE A 16 26.08 -23.52 -4.27
CA PHE A 16 25.14 -22.40 -4.18
C PHE A 16 24.33 -22.44 -2.88
N THR A 17 23.87 -23.61 -2.47
CA THR A 17 23.07 -23.74 -1.23
C THR A 17 23.89 -23.57 0.03
N ARG A 18 25.13 -24.07 0.09
CA ARG A 18 26.03 -23.81 1.24
C ARG A 18 26.32 -22.32 1.45
N ARG A 19 26.35 -21.52 0.39
CA ARG A 19 26.50 -20.05 0.50
C ARG A 19 25.29 -19.38 1.16
N LEU A 20 24.13 -20.03 1.24
CA LEU A 20 22.96 -19.50 1.94
C LEU A 20 23.17 -19.42 3.45
N ALA A 21 24.10 -20.20 4.04
CA ALA A 21 24.50 -20.05 5.44
C ALA A 21 24.98 -18.61 5.76
N THR A 22 25.45 -17.85 4.76
CA THR A 22 25.84 -16.45 4.95
C THR A 22 24.66 -15.51 5.28
N LEU A 23 23.41 -15.96 5.15
CA LEU A 23 22.22 -15.22 5.59
C LEU A 23 22.20 -15.01 7.12
N ALA A 24 22.92 -15.83 7.90
CA ALA A 24 23.12 -15.60 9.34
C ALA A 24 23.90 -14.30 9.66
N LYS A 25 24.53 -13.68 8.65
CA LYS A 25 25.21 -12.38 8.79
C LYS A 25 24.27 -11.19 8.61
N LEU A 26 22.99 -11.40 8.28
CA LEU A 26 22.01 -10.33 8.15
C LEU A 26 21.79 -9.67 9.52
N GLU A 27 21.82 -8.35 9.55
CA GLU A 27 21.54 -7.56 10.74
C GLU A 27 20.06 -7.19 10.81
N LEU A 28 19.45 -7.43 11.97
CA LEU A 28 18.08 -7.02 12.30
C LEU A 28 18.05 -5.55 12.73
N THR A 29 19.00 -5.20 13.58
CA THR A 29 19.30 -3.85 14.07
C THR A 29 20.82 -3.77 14.23
N PRO A 30 21.42 -2.56 14.32
CA PRO A 30 22.85 -2.43 14.57
C PRO A 30 23.30 -3.32 15.74
N GLY A 31 24.26 -4.22 15.48
CA GLY A 31 24.81 -5.15 16.48
C GLY A 31 23.97 -6.42 16.76
N LYS A 32 22.78 -6.59 16.16
CA LYS A 32 21.93 -7.77 16.35
C LYS A 32 21.73 -8.52 15.04
N ARG A 33 22.18 -9.78 14.99
CA ARG A 33 22.06 -10.64 13.81
C ARG A 33 20.81 -11.49 13.82
N LEU A 34 20.36 -11.91 12.63
CA LEU A 34 19.31 -12.89 12.47
C LEU A 34 19.80 -14.26 12.98
N PRO A 35 19.18 -14.85 14.03
CA PRO A 35 19.55 -16.17 14.51
C PRO A 35 19.14 -17.23 13.46
N LEU A 36 20.14 -17.77 12.76
CA LEU A 36 19.95 -18.73 11.68
C LEU A 36 20.98 -19.86 11.76
N HIS A 37 20.51 -21.10 11.69
CA HIS A 37 21.33 -22.30 11.57
C HIS A 37 21.11 -22.92 10.19
N TYR A 38 22.15 -23.50 9.60
CA TYR A 38 22.10 -24.09 8.27
C TYR A 38 22.43 -25.59 8.33
N ALA A 39 21.66 -26.40 7.62
CA ALA A 39 21.96 -27.79 7.34
C ALA A 39 21.81 -28.07 5.84
N HIS A 40 22.58 -29.02 5.34
CA HIS A 40 22.57 -29.39 3.93
C HIS A 40 21.89 -30.73 3.72
N VAL A 41 20.96 -30.79 2.77
CA VAL A 41 20.33 -32.03 2.29
C VAL A 41 20.86 -32.32 0.88
N PRO A 42 21.63 -33.41 0.68
CA PRO A 42 22.14 -33.76 -0.64
C PRO A 42 21.03 -34.19 -1.60
N ASP A 43 20.16 -35.08 -1.13
CA ASP A 43 19.05 -35.66 -1.89
C ASP A 43 17.74 -35.47 -1.09
N PRO A 44 16.74 -34.74 -1.62
CA PRO A 44 15.47 -34.53 -0.94
C PRO A 44 14.64 -35.81 -0.76
N GLU A 45 14.90 -36.86 -1.55
CA GLU A 45 14.20 -38.15 -1.44
C GLU A 45 14.83 -39.09 -0.40
N ASP A 46 16.06 -38.79 0.07
CA ASP A 46 16.72 -39.52 1.14
C ASP A 46 16.14 -39.12 2.51
N ALA A 47 15.05 -39.77 2.89
CA ALA A 47 14.35 -39.51 4.15
C ALA A 47 15.26 -39.59 5.40
N PRO A 48 16.19 -40.56 5.54
CA PRO A 48 17.23 -40.52 6.57
C PRO A 48 18.06 -39.22 6.59
N ALA A 49 18.56 -38.77 5.44
CA ALA A 49 19.35 -37.54 5.37
C ALA A 49 18.53 -36.29 5.72
N VAL A 50 17.28 -36.22 5.25
CA VAL A 50 16.35 -35.14 5.59
C VAL A 50 16.09 -35.11 7.10
N ARG A 51 15.77 -36.25 7.72
CA ARG A 51 15.56 -36.34 9.17
C ARG A 51 16.78 -35.89 9.96
N ALA A 52 17.97 -36.36 9.59
CA ALA A 52 19.21 -35.96 10.27
C ALA A 52 19.45 -34.44 10.20
N ALA A 53 19.19 -33.81 9.04
CA ALA A 53 19.32 -32.38 8.88
C ALA A 53 18.29 -31.59 9.70
N VAL A 54 17.04 -32.08 9.76
CA VAL A 54 15.96 -31.48 10.57
C VAL A 54 16.26 -31.61 12.07
N GLU A 55 16.71 -32.78 12.53
CA GLU A 55 17.12 -33.02 13.92
C GLU A 55 18.30 -32.14 14.32
N GLN A 56 19.29 -31.98 13.45
CA GLN A 56 20.43 -31.08 13.67
C GLN A 56 19.96 -29.64 13.91
N LEU A 57 19.05 -29.13 13.07
CA LEU A 57 18.54 -27.77 13.20
C LEU A 57 17.65 -27.60 14.44
N THR A 58 16.83 -28.61 14.75
CA THR A 58 15.98 -28.64 15.94
C THR A 58 16.83 -28.63 17.21
N ALA A 59 17.88 -29.44 17.27
CA ALA A 59 18.84 -29.47 18.38
C ALA A 59 19.62 -28.15 18.52
N ALA A 60 19.84 -27.43 17.43
CA ALA A 60 20.41 -26.08 17.44
C ALA A 60 19.41 -24.99 17.88
N GLY A 61 18.18 -25.35 18.24
CA GLY A 61 17.16 -24.44 18.75
C GLY A 61 16.34 -23.75 17.65
N ALA A 62 16.25 -24.33 16.45
CA ALA A 62 15.34 -23.84 15.43
C ALA A 62 13.88 -23.90 15.92
N GLN A 63 13.16 -22.80 15.70
CA GLN A 63 11.74 -22.65 16.04
C GLN A 63 10.85 -22.60 14.79
N ALA A 64 11.46 -22.47 13.62
CA ALA A 64 10.82 -22.55 12.32
C ALA A 64 11.87 -23.03 11.30
N LEU A 65 11.42 -23.71 10.25
CA LEU A 65 12.28 -24.32 9.23
C LEU A 65 12.00 -23.75 7.84
N VAL A 66 13.03 -23.69 7.01
CA VAL A 66 12.93 -23.28 5.60
C VAL A 66 13.63 -24.31 4.72
N ALA A 67 12.94 -24.80 3.70
CA ALA A 67 13.51 -25.62 2.63
C ALA A 67 13.78 -24.75 1.40
N SER A 68 14.97 -24.84 0.81
CA SER A 68 15.30 -24.07 -0.40
C SER A 68 16.32 -24.75 -1.31
N GLU A 69 16.02 -24.75 -2.61
CA GLU A 69 16.84 -25.43 -3.61
C GLU A 69 17.07 -24.60 -4.90
N PRO A 70 18.17 -24.77 -5.64
CA PRO A 70 18.31 -24.16 -6.96
C PRO A 70 17.20 -24.64 -7.90
N PHE A 71 16.60 -23.73 -8.68
CA PHE A 71 15.50 -24.05 -9.61
C PHE A 71 14.18 -24.54 -8.97
N GLY A 72 14.03 -24.44 -7.64
CA GLY A 72 12.77 -24.76 -6.93
C GLY A 72 11.52 -23.99 -7.38
N VAL A 73 11.66 -22.96 -8.21
CA VAL A 73 10.54 -22.24 -8.85
C VAL A 73 9.95 -23.06 -9.99
N ASP A 74 10.79 -23.75 -10.75
CA ASP A 74 10.39 -24.53 -11.92
C ASP A 74 10.06 -25.98 -11.53
N ARG A 75 10.74 -26.48 -10.49
CA ARG A 75 10.67 -27.86 -9.99
C ARG A 75 10.67 -27.83 -8.46
N PRO A 76 9.49 -27.64 -7.83
CA PRO A 76 9.37 -27.45 -6.38
C PRO A 76 9.46 -28.75 -5.58
N GLU A 77 9.50 -29.91 -6.23
CA GLU A 77 9.28 -31.23 -5.61
C GLU A 77 10.30 -31.52 -4.49
N GLY A 78 11.53 -31.05 -4.63
CA GLY A 78 12.56 -31.21 -3.61
C GLY A 78 12.29 -30.34 -2.37
N GLU A 79 11.92 -29.08 -2.57
CA GLU A 79 11.49 -28.19 -1.49
C GLU A 79 10.24 -28.72 -0.78
N GLU A 80 9.26 -29.25 -1.52
CA GLU A 80 8.03 -29.85 -0.98
C GLU A 80 8.34 -31.10 -0.13
N ALA A 81 9.10 -32.05 -0.66
CA ALA A 81 9.45 -33.29 0.04
C ALA A 81 10.16 -33.02 1.37
N VAL A 82 11.12 -32.10 1.38
CA VAL A 82 11.83 -31.70 2.59
C VAL A 82 10.93 -30.94 3.56
N ALA A 83 10.07 -30.05 3.06
CA ALA A 83 9.14 -29.31 3.89
C ALA A 83 8.13 -30.24 4.57
N ASP A 84 7.55 -31.19 3.85
CA ASP A 84 6.58 -32.15 4.38
C ASP A 84 7.19 -33.04 5.46
N ALA A 85 8.40 -33.55 5.22
CA ALA A 85 9.14 -34.29 6.23
C ALA A 85 9.42 -33.44 7.48
N ALA A 86 9.81 -32.18 7.30
CA ALA A 86 10.07 -31.25 8.41
C ALA A 86 8.79 -30.87 9.19
N ARG A 87 7.63 -30.71 8.53
CA ARG A 87 6.33 -30.41 9.16
C ARG A 87 5.94 -31.48 10.18
N THR A 88 6.36 -32.75 10.01
CA THR A 88 6.09 -33.84 10.97
C THR A 88 6.68 -33.60 12.37
N THR A 89 7.67 -32.71 12.51
CA THR A 89 8.26 -32.33 13.79
C THR A 89 7.38 -31.38 14.62
N GLY A 90 6.30 -30.85 14.03
CA GLY A 90 5.48 -29.80 14.63
C GLY A 90 6.08 -28.40 14.53
N LEU A 91 7.27 -28.24 13.96
CA LEU A 91 7.85 -26.93 13.71
C LEU A 91 7.21 -26.28 12.47
N PRO A 92 6.80 -24.99 12.54
CA PRO A 92 6.36 -24.24 11.38
C PRO A 92 7.42 -24.26 10.29
N THR A 93 7.04 -24.73 9.11
CA THR A 93 7.96 -24.96 7.98
C THR A 93 7.47 -24.25 6.74
N THR A 94 8.39 -23.65 6.00
CA THR A 94 8.14 -22.91 4.75
C THR A 94 9.00 -23.47 3.62
N ALA A 95 8.38 -23.85 2.50
CA ALA A 95 9.12 -24.09 1.26
C ALA A 95 9.33 -22.76 0.53
N ALA A 96 10.52 -22.51 0.00
CA ALA A 96 10.86 -21.19 -0.53
C ALA A 96 10.03 -20.79 -1.77
N HIS A 97 9.58 -21.75 -2.58
CA HIS A 97 8.70 -21.54 -3.73
C HIS A 97 7.28 -21.10 -3.33
N GLU A 98 6.78 -21.50 -2.15
CA GLU A 98 5.46 -21.10 -1.61
C GLU A 98 5.41 -19.58 -1.34
N ILE A 99 6.57 -18.96 -1.08
CA ILE A 99 6.67 -17.52 -0.75
C ILE A 99 6.88 -16.68 -2.01
N THR A 100 7.65 -17.17 -2.98
CA THR A 100 7.93 -16.44 -4.21
C THR A 100 8.34 -17.39 -5.33
N SER A 101 7.68 -17.22 -6.48
CA SER A 101 7.96 -17.96 -7.71
C SER A 101 8.90 -17.17 -8.65
N LEU A 102 9.78 -16.34 -8.09
CA LEU A 102 10.77 -15.57 -8.84
C LEU A 102 12.19 -16.16 -8.68
N TYR A 103 12.99 -16.07 -9.74
CA TYR A 103 14.39 -16.52 -9.73
C TYR A 103 15.27 -15.70 -8.77
N GLY A 104 16.48 -16.20 -8.52
CA GLY A 104 17.45 -15.57 -7.62
C GLY A 104 17.44 -16.23 -6.26
N LEU A 105 18.07 -17.41 -6.17
CA LEU A 105 18.15 -18.28 -5.00
C LEU A 105 18.36 -17.49 -3.69
N ARG A 106 19.42 -16.68 -3.60
CA ARG A 106 19.73 -15.91 -2.37
C ARG A 106 18.61 -14.95 -1.95
N LYS A 107 17.98 -14.25 -2.90
CA LYS A 107 16.91 -13.26 -2.62
C LYS A 107 15.61 -13.98 -2.25
N ARG A 108 15.29 -15.08 -2.94
CA ARG A 108 14.15 -15.95 -2.64
C ARG A 108 14.28 -16.58 -1.25
N THR A 109 15.38 -17.28 -0.97
CA THR A 109 15.63 -17.91 0.34
C THR A 109 15.61 -16.87 1.45
N ARG A 110 16.18 -15.67 1.25
CA ARG A 110 16.09 -14.59 2.25
C ARG A 110 14.63 -14.22 2.57
N THR A 111 13.79 -14.09 1.56
CA THR A 111 12.37 -13.73 1.73
C THR A 111 11.65 -14.83 2.53
N ALA A 112 11.87 -16.11 2.20
CA ALA A 112 11.33 -17.24 2.94
C ALA A 112 11.85 -17.34 4.39
N VAL A 113 13.13 -17.05 4.61
CA VAL A 113 13.74 -16.98 5.95
C VAL A 113 13.11 -15.89 6.81
N VAL A 114 12.83 -14.70 6.25
CA VAL A 114 12.15 -13.64 7.00
C VAL A 114 10.71 -14.05 7.33
N ASN A 115 9.99 -14.69 6.41
CA ASN A 115 8.66 -15.26 6.66
C ASN A 115 8.68 -16.26 7.82
N ALA A 116 9.59 -17.23 7.78
CA ALA A 116 9.73 -18.24 8.84
C ALA A 116 10.15 -17.63 10.19
N ALA A 117 10.97 -16.56 10.18
CA ALA A 117 11.43 -15.93 11.42
C ALA A 117 10.31 -15.31 12.26
N ILE A 118 9.23 -14.85 11.63
CA ILE A 118 8.06 -14.25 12.30
C ILE A 118 6.93 -15.26 12.55
N LEU A 119 6.93 -16.36 11.78
CA LEU A 119 5.85 -17.34 11.73
C LEU A 119 5.41 -17.85 13.12
N PRO A 120 6.28 -18.30 14.05
CA PRO A 120 5.82 -18.81 15.35
C PRO A 120 5.03 -17.79 16.18
N ARG A 121 5.45 -16.52 16.16
CA ARG A 121 4.76 -15.46 16.92
C ARG A 121 3.44 -15.08 16.26
N MET A 122 3.41 -15.08 14.93
CA MET A 122 2.21 -14.79 14.15
C MET A 122 1.16 -15.89 14.32
N LEU A 123 1.55 -17.16 14.31
CA LEU A 123 0.64 -18.29 14.59
C LEU A 123 0.04 -18.19 16.00
N ALA A 124 0.86 -17.96 17.03
CA ALA A 124 0.35 -17.78 18.39
C ALA A 124 -0.62 -16.60 18.51
N THR A 125 -0.37 -15.51 17.76
CA THR A 125 -1.28 -14.36 17.72
C THR A 125 -2.57 -14.71 16.99
N ALA A 126 -2.49 -15.42 15.86
CA ALA A 126 -3.63 -15.91 15.08
C ALA A 126 -4.58 -16.73 15.96
N ASP A 127 -4.04 -17.70 16.69
CA ASP A 127 -4.83 -18.64 17.49
C ASP A 127 -5.50 -17.94 18.68
N LEU A 128 -4.84 -16.95 19.28
CA LEU A 128 -5.45 -16.12 20.34
C LEU A 128 -6.61 -15.28 19.83
N VAL A 129 -6.46 -14.67 18.65
CA VAL A 129 -7.52 -13.85 18.04
C VAL A 129 -8.69 -14.75 17.64
N ASP A 130 -8.42 -15.85 16.96
CA ASP A 130 -9.42 -16.83 16.50
C ASP A 130 -10.24 -17.39 17.66
N ALA A 131 -9.58 -17.80 18.75
CA ALA A 131 -10.25 -18.26 19.96
C ALA A 131 -11.11 -17.17 20.61
N SER A 132 -10.65 -15.91 20.58
CA SER A 132 -11.39 -14.77 21.16
C SER A 132 -12.64 -14.42 20.36
N ILE A 133 -12.53 -14.40 19.03
CA ILE A 133 -13.64 -14.16 18.10
C ILE A 133 -14.67 -15.29 18.20
N THR A 134 -14.22 -16.53 18.23
CA THR A 134 -15.08 -17.71 18.42
C THR A 134 -15.82 -17.64 19.75
N LYS A 135 -15.11 -17.32 20.85
CA LYS A 135 -15.72 -17.17 22.18
C LYS A 135 -16.75 -16.04 22.24
N ALA A 136 -16.55 -14.98 21.45
CA ALA A 136 -17.51 -13.87 21.33
C ALA A 136 -18.75 -14.22 20.49
N GLY A 137 -18.81 -15.40 19.87
CA GLY A 137 -19.94 -15.84 19.05
C GLY A 137 -19.99 -15.19 17.66
N VAL A 138 -18.88 -14.60 17.21
CA VAL A 138 -18.78 -13.99 15.88
C VAL A 138 -18.56 -15.10 14.84
N THR A 139 -19.49 -15.23 13.90
CA THR A 139 -19.46 -16.28 12.86
C THR A 139 -18.92 -15.79 11.51
N ALA A 140 -18.62 -14.49 11.39
CA ALA A 140 -18.06 -13.92 10.17
C ALA A 140 -16.60 -14.40 9.97
N PRO A 141 -16.16 -14.64 8.73
CA PRO A 141 -14.76 -15.01 8.46
C PRO A 141 -13.79 -13.96 8.99
N LEU A 142 -12.75 -14.41 9.71
CA LEU A 142 -11.68 -13.53 10.17
C LEU A 142 -10.69 -13.26 9.04
N MET A 143 -10.60 -11.99 8.65
CA MET A 143 -9.72 -11.51 7.59
C MET A 143 -8.56 -10.68 8.18
N VAL A 144 -7.39 -10.74 7.54
CA VAL A 144 -6.17 -10.06 7.98
C VAL A 144 -5.68 -9.10 6.89
N MET A 145 -5.37 -7.86 7.27
CA MET A 145 -4.82 -6.86 6.37
C MET A 145 -3.42 -7.24 5.85
N ARG A 146 -3.24 -7.09 4.54
CA ARG A 146 -1.99 -7.29 3.81
C ARG A 146 -1.25 -5.96 3.61
N CYS A 147 0.04 -6.06 3.30
CA CYS A 147 0.93 -4.93 3.02
C CYS A 147 0.66 -4.23 1.69
N ASP A 148 -0.14 -4.85 0.82
CA ASP A 148 -0.51 -4.34 -0.51
C ASP A 148 -1.93 -3.74 -0.54
N GLY A 149 -2.53 -3.50 0.63
CA GLY A 149 -3.83 -2.83 0.78
C GLY A 149 -5.05 -3.73 0.60
N GLY A 150 -4.85 -5.04 0.39
CA GLY A 150 -5.92 -6.02 0.42
C GLY A 150 -6.02 -6.75 1.75
N VAL A 151 -6.97 -7.67 1.86
CA VAL A 151 -7.08 -8.62 2.97
C VAL A 151 -6.87 -10.05 2.48
N MET A 152 -6.47 -10.93 3.40
CA MET A 152 -6.36 -12.37 3.20
C MET A 152 -7.06 -13.12 4.33
N SER A 153 -7.36 -14.40 4.12
CA SER A 153 -7.91 -15.24 5.19
C SER A 153 -6.87 -15.49 6.29
N LEU A 154 -7.33 -15.88 7.47
CA LEU A 154 -6.45 -16.27 8.57
C LEU A 154 -5.51 -17.43 8.19
N ASP A 155 -6.02 -18.42 7.45
CA ASP A 155 -5.23 -19.56 6.99
C ASP A 155 -4.12 -19.15 6.02
N GLU A 156 -4.39 -18.16 5.18
CA GLU A 156 -3.39 -17.64 4.28
C GLU A 156 -2.30 -16.86 5.05
N MET A 157 -2.70 -16.10 6.07
CA MET A 157 -1.75 -15.47 6.99
C MET A 157 -0.87 -16.50 7.70
N ARG A 158 -1.41 -17.66 8.08
CA ARG A 158 -0.63 -18.76 8.68
C ARG A 158 0.43 -19.34 7.75
N ARG A 159 0.31 -19.16 6.42
CA ARG A 159 1.33 -19.58 5.43
C ARG A 159 2.32 -18.46 5.11
N ARG A 160 1.81 -17.26 4.86
CA ARG A 160 2.58 -16.09 4.40
C ARG A 160 2.44 -14.89 5.35
N PRO A 161 2.80 -15.01 6.65
CA PRO A 161 2.70 -13.89 7.60
C PRO A 161 3.54 -12.68 7.19
N LEU A 162 4.53 -12.85 6.32
CA LEU A 162 5.32 -11.75 5.79
C LEU A 162 4.45 -10.69 5.07
N LEU A 163 3.30 -11.09 4.54
CA LEU A 163 2.33 -10.18 3.92
C LEU A 163 1.71 -9.20 4.91
N THR A 164 1.88 -9.35 6.24
CA THR A 164 1.32 -8.40 7.23
C THR A 164 2.29 -7.26 7.58
N VAL A 165 3.50 -7.24 7.01
CA VAL A 165 4.50 -6.19 7.24
C VAL A 165 3.99 -4.86 6.70
N LEU A 166 3.96 -3.80 7.51
CA LEU A 166 3.37 -2.50 7.13
C LEU A 166 1.87 -2.54 6.82
N SER A 167 1.14 -3.51 7.39
CA SER A 167 -0.33 -3.62 7.23
C SER A 167 -1.10 -2.43 7.82
N GLY A 168 -0.59 -1.78 8.88
CA GLY A 168 -1.22 -0.60 9.48
C GLY A 168 -1.33 0.55 8.47
N PRO A 169 -0.21 1.10 7.96
CA PRO A 169 -0.26 2.12 6.92
C PRO A 169 -1.01 1.66 5.68
N ALA A 170 -0.90 0.38 5.29
CA ALA A 170 -1.67 -0.14 4.16
C ALA A 170 -3.18 -0.05 4.37
N ALA A 171 -3.66 -0.26 5.61
CA ALA A 171 -5.06 -0.06 5.98
C ALA A 171 -5.48 1.40 5.86
N GLY A 172 -4.71 2.34 6.43
CA GLY A 172 -5.05 3.76 6.36
C GLY A 172 -5.17 4.26 4.92
N VAL A 173 -4.23 3.85 4.05
CA VAL A 173 -4.28 4.18 2.62
C VAL A 173 -5.52 3.56 1.95
N ALA A 174 -5.83 2.29 2.24
CA ALA A 174 -7.03 1.64 1.72
C ALA A 174 -8.31 2.38 2.15
N GLY A 175 -8.40 2.79 3.41
CA GLY A 175 -9.53 3.57 3.93
C GLY A 175 -9.67 4.90 3.20
N ALA A 176 -8.57 5.63 3.03
CA ALA A 176 -8.55 6.89 2.30
C ALA A 176 -9.00 6.73 0.85
N LEU A 177 -8.50 5.74 0.11
CA LEU A 177 -8.94 5.49 -1.26
C LEU A 177 -10.43 5.26 -1.38
N MET A 178 -10.99 4.45 -0.49
CA MET A 178 -12.35 3.96 -0.59
C MET A 178 -13.38 4.98 -0.10
N GLN A 179 -13.04 5.72 0.94
CA GLN A 179 -13.93 6.74 1.53
C GLN A 179 -13.79 8.09 0.83
N GLU A 180 -12.58 8.52 0.52
CA GLU A 180 -12.31 9.86 -0.04
C GLU A 180 -12.36 9.90 -1.57
N ARG A 181 -12.55 8.74 -2.23
CA ARG A 181 -12.68 8.60 -3.68
C ARG A 181 -11.54 9.30 -4.44
N VAL A 182 -10.32 9.24 -3.89
CA VAL A 182 -9.14 9.94 -4.41
C VAL A 182 -8.61 9.21 -5.65
N SER A 183 -8.46 9.95 -6.74
CA SER A 183 -7.89 9.41 -7.98
C SER A 183 -6.43 9.79 -8.20
N GLU A 184 -6.04 11.01 -7.86
CA GLU A 184 -4.68 11.54 -8.00
C GLU A 184 -4.36 12.32 -6.72
N GLY A 185 -3.31 11.95 -5.99
CA GLY A 185 -3.00 12.62 -4.74
C GLY A 185 -1.93 11.93 -3.89
N VAL A 186 -1.69 12.51 -2.73
CA VAL A 186 -0.81 11.97 -1.69
C VAL A 186 -1.60 11.86 -0.40
N PHE A 187 -1.58 10.68 0.19
CA PHE A 187 -2.20 10.43 1.49
C PHE A 187 -1.14 10.53 2.60
N LEU A 188 -1.49 11.26 3.65
CA LEU A 188 -0.66 11.59 4.80
C LEU A 188 -1.34 11.05 6.06
N GLU A 189 -0.99 9.84 6.51
CA GLU A 189 -1.47 9.31 7.78
C GLU A 189 -0.59 9.83 8.92
N THR A 190 -1.05 10.89 9.56
CA THR A 190 -0.35 11.55 10.65
C THR A 190 -0.88 11.07 12.00
N GLY A 191 -0.02 10.36 12.73
CA GLY A 191 -0.27 10.01 14.14
C GLY A 191 0.35 11.02 15.11
N GLY A 192 0.50 10.62 16.37
CA GLY A 192 1.18 11.43 17.40
C GLY A 192 2.71 11.46 17.27
N THR A 193 3.33 10.55 16.52
CA THR A 193 4.79 10.39 16.49
C THR A 193 5.38 10.50 15.08
N SER A 194 4.65 10.04 14.08
CA SER A 194 5.12 9.94 12.69
C SER A 194 4.00 10.25 11.71
N THR A 195 4.40 10.45 10.45
CA THR A 195 3.50 10.58 9.31
C THR A 195 3.91 9.55 8.26
N ASP A 196 2.98 8.69 7.89
CA ASP A 196 3.13 7.73 6.80
C ASP A 196 2.58 8.33 5.50
N ILE A 197 3.41 8.34 4.46
CA ILE A 197 3.14 9.06 3.21
C ILE A 197 3.04 8.05 2.07
N SER A 198 1.93 8.06 1.35
CA SER A 198 1.72 7.21 0.17
C SER A 198 1.17 8.01 -1.00
N VAL A 199 1.36 7.51 -2.21
CA VAL A 199 0.89 8.17 -3.43
C VAL A 199 -0.24 7.36 -4.08
N VAL A 200 -1.27 8.08 -4.49
CA VAL A 200 -2.41 7.58 -5.24
C VAL A 200 -2.32 8.14 -6.65
N LYS A 201 -2.26 7.25 -7.64
CA LYS A 201 -2.20 7.60 -9.06
C LYS A 201 -3.24 6.80 -9.82
N ARG A 202 -4.10 7.47 -10.58
CA ARG A 202 -5.20 6.88 -11.35
C ARG A 202 -6.07 5.91 -10.54
N GLY A 203 -6.39 6.30 -9.30
CA GLY A 203 -7.20 5.51 -8.37
C GLY A 203 -6.51 4.26 -7.80
N LYS A 204 -5.20 4.10 -8.03
CA LYS A 204 -4.40 3.00 -7.49
C LYS A 204 -3.29 3.54 -6.60
N VAL A 205 -3.04 2.89 -5.47
CA VAL A 205 -1.84 3.18 -4.66
C VAL A 205 -0.60 2.68 -5.40
N ALA A 206 0.48 3.43 -5.35
CA ALA A 206 1.77 2.90 -5.79
C ALA A 206 2.22 1.71 -4.95
N VAL A 207 2.81 0.72 -5.60
CA VAL A 207 3.39 -0.47 -4.99
C VAL A 207 4.85 -0.61 -5.38
N ARG A 208 5.66 -1.15 -4.46
CA ARG A 208 7.06 -1.47 -4.68
C ARG A 208 7.47 -2.72 -3.92
N HIS A 209 8.63 -3.26 -4.28
CA HIS A 209 9.23 -4.32 -3.48
C HIS A 209 9.66 -3.75 -2.12
N ALA A 210 9.17 -4.34 -1.03
CA ALA A 210 9.51 -3.95 0.32
C ALA A 210 11.00 -4.16 0.60
N VAL A 211 11.63 -3.21 1.28
CA VAL A 211 13.00 -3.32 1.77
C VAL A 211 12.94 -3.94 3.17
N LEU A 212 13.46 -5.16 3.30
CA LEU A 212 13.51 -5.90 4.55
C LEU A 212 14.97 -6.08 4.95
N LEU A 213 15.32 -5.71 6.18
CA LEU A 213 16.69 -5.83 6.71
C LEU A 213 17.72 -5.11 5.82
N GLY A 214 17.39 -3.91 5.35
CA GLY A 214 18.25 -3.10 4.49
C GLY A 214 18.43 -3.63 3.06
N GLN A 215 17.57 -4.56 2.63
CA GLN A 215 17.69 -5.21 1.33
C GLN A 215 16.33 -5.40 0.64
N THR A 216 16.25 -5.17 -0.67
CA THR A 216 15.03 -5.35 -1.46
C THR A 216 14.56 -6.81 -1.44
N SER A 217 13.32 -7.08 -1.06
CA SER A 217 12.70 -8.42 -1.06
C SER A 217 11.92 -8.69 -2.35
N TYR A 218 11.20 -9.82 -2.42
CA TYR A 218 10.19 -10.09 -3.45
C TYR A 218 8.76 -9.80 -2.98
N LEU A 219 8.60 -9.25 -1.77
CA LEU A 219 7.30 -8.85 -1.25
C LEU A 219 6.88 -7.53 -1.90
N ASN A 220 5.77 -7.53 -2.65
CA ASN A 220 5.13 -6.29 -3.09
C ASN A 220 4.32 -5.71 -1.94
N ALA A 221 4.59 -4.45 -1.61
CA ALA A 221 3.86 -3.68 -0.61
C ALA A 221 3.52 -2.30 -1.17
N LEU A 222 2.56 -1.61 -0.56
CA LEU A 222 2.31 -0.21 -0.84
C LEU A 222 3.61 0.61 -0.61
N ASP A 223 3.91 1.56 -1.50
CA ASP A 223 5.02 2.49 -1.30
C ASP A 223 4.63 3.51 -0.24
N VAL A 224 4.92 3.16 1.01
CA VAL A 224 4.72 4.01 2.18
C VAL A 224 6.07 4.50 2.68
N ARG A 225 6.20 5.81 2.85
CA ARG A 225 7.39 6.48 3.38
C ARG A 225 7.05 7.14 4.71
N THR A 226 7.71 6.68 5.77
CA THR A 226 7.49 7.21 7.11
C THR A 226 8.46 8.35 7.40
N VAL A 227 7.91 9.47 7.88
CA VAL A 227 8.67 10.59 8.45
C VAL A 227 8.43 10.62 9.96
N GLY A 228 9.49 10.81 10.75
CA GLY A 228 9.42 10.91 12.21
C GLY A 228 8.80 12.22 12.73
N VAL A 229 7.76 12.72 12.06
CA VAL A 229 7.03 13.92 12.43
C VAL A 229 5.54 13.60 12.47
N GLY A 230 4.89 13.88 13.59
CA GLY A 230 3.44 13.80 13.78
C GLY A 230 2.92 14.90 14.69
N GLY A 231 1.67 14.81 15.11
CA GLY A 231 1.02 15.85 15.94
C GLY A 231 1.73 16.07 17.29
N GLY A 232 2.26 15.01 17.89
CA GLY A 232 3.01 15.08 19.14
C GLY A 232 4.48 15.41 19.01
N SER A 233 5.00 15.61 17.80
CA SER A 233 6.42 15.89 17.61
C SER A 233 6.83 17.17 18.32
N MET A 234 7.87 17.07 19.12
CA MET A 234 8.36 18.14 19.98
C MET A 234 9.25 19.10 19.19
N VAL A 235 9.11 20.39 19.48
CA VAL A 235 9.97 21.42 18.89
C VAL A 235 11.35 21.40 19.52
N ARG A 236 12.38 21.60 18.69
CA ARG A 236 13.77 21.77 19.10
C ARG A 236 14.17 23.23 18.94
N VAL A 237 14.80 23.79 19.96
CA VAL A 237 15.11 25.21 20.05
C VAL A 237 16.55 25.40 20.52
N SER A 238 17.31 26.20 19.77
CA SER A 238 18.67 26.61 20.17
C SER A 238 18.99 27.99 19.64
N GLY A 239 19.73 28.78 20.42
CA GLY A 239 20.17 30.13 20.01
C GLY A 239 19.03 31.09 19.65
N GLY A 240 17.87 30.98 20.32
CA GLY A 240 16.69 31.81 20.03
C GLY A 240 16.00 31.48 18.70
N ARG A 241 16.18 30.27 18.17
CA ARG A 241 15.58 29.82 16.91
C ARG A 241 15.04 28.40 17.05
N VAL A 242 14.00 28.09 16.27
CA VAL A 242 13.57 26.70 16.04
C VAL A 242 14.62 26.04 15.16
N THR A 243 15.23 24.95 15.64
CA THR A 243 16.25 24.18 14.91
C THR A 243 15.69 22.92 14.27
N GLY A 244 14.49 22.50 14.66
CA GLY A 244 13.79 21.36 14.08
C GLY A 244 12.52 21.00 14.87
N THR A 245 11.78 20.02 14.36
CA THR A 245 10.65 19.39 15.05
C THR A 245 10.75 17.89 14.90
N GLY A 246 10.60 17.15 15.99
CA GLY A 246 10.88 15.70 16.03
C GLY A 246 12.39 15.38 16.02
N PRO A 247 12.77 14.09 15.92
CA PRO A 247 11.89 12.92 15.78
C PRO A 247 11.21 12.48 17.07
N ARG A 248 11.53 13.10 18.21
CA ARG A 248 10.85 12.79 19.48
C ARG A 248 9.47 13.42 19.55
N SER A 249 8.54 12.66 20.12
CA SER A 249 7.19 13.10 20.41
C SER A 249 6.96 13.15 21.92
N ALA A 250 5.93 13.89 22.33
CA ALA A 250 5.50 13.99 23.73
C ALA A 250 5.25 12.60 24.35
N HIS A 251 4.66 11.67 23.59
CA HIS A 251 4.44 10.29 24.04
C HIS A 251 5.75 9.56 24.34
N ILE A 252 6.76 9.67 23.45
CA ILE A 252 8.08 9.05 23.67
C ILE A 252 8.80 9.68 24.86
N ALA A 253 8.63 10.99 25.07
CA ALA A 253 9.19 11.72 26.20
C ALA A 253 8.46 11.45 27.53
N GLY A 254 7.30 10.77 27.51
CA GLY A 254 6.45 10.58 28.68
C GLY A 254 5.85 11.89 29.22
N LEU A 255 5.62 12.87 28.34
CA LEU A 255 5.12 14.20 28.71
C LEU A 255 3.70 14.44 28.17
N PRO A 256 2.83 15.14 28.92
CA PRO A 256 1.57 15.64 28.41
C PRO A 256 1.77 16.75 27.38
N TYR A 257 0.78 16.95 26.51
CA TYR A 257 0.78 18.04 25.53
C TYR A 257 0.32 19.32 26.23
N ALA A 258 1.03 20.43 26.01
CA ALA A 258 0.70 21.67 26.69
C ALA A 258 -0.68 22.24 26.32
N CYS A 259 -1.16 22.03 25.09
CA CYS A 259 -2.46 22.56 24.64
C CYS A 259 -3.66 21.87 25.29
N TYR A 260 -3.50 20.67 25.87
CA TYR A 260 -4.57 19.97 26.59
C TYR A 260 -4.49 20.14 28.11
N ALA A 261 -3.55 20.95 28.61
CA ALA A 261 -3.43 21.22 30.03
C ALA A 261 -4.61 22.07 30.51
N ASP A 262 -4.98 21.93 31.79
CA ASP A 262 -5.83 22.94 32.43
C ASP A 262 -5.07 24.28 32.45
N PRO A 263 -5.68 25.42 32.08
CA PRO A 263 -5.03 26.73 32.17
C PRO A 263 -4.37 27.02 33.52
N ALA A 264 -4.91 26.50 34.64
CA ALA A 264 -4.35 26.65 35.98
C ALA A 264 -2.98 25.96 36.14
N ASP A 265 -2.75 24.88 35.39
CA ASP A 265 -1.51 24.10 35.39
C ASP A 265 -0.39 24.77 34.58
N LEU A 266 -0.77 25.63 33.61
CA LEU A 266 0.17 26.39 32.79
C LEU A 266 0.63 27.72 33.43
N ARG A 267 0.17 28.02 34.65
CA ARG A 267 0.63 29.23 35.36
C ARG A 267 2.13 29.20 35.59
N ASP A 268 2.73 30.38 35.49
CA ASP A 268 4.17 30.61 35.62
C ASP A 268 5.03 29.75 34.67
N ALA A 269 4.46 29.29 33.55
CA ALA A 269 5.16 28.45 32.57
C ALA A 269 6.44 29.12 32.06
N LYS A 270 7.56 28.39 32.18
CA LYS A 270 8.86 28.79 31.68
C LYS A 270 9.34 27.80 30.63
N LEU A 271 9.80 28.32 29.50
CA LEU A 271 10.45 27.51 28.48
C LEU A 271 11.80 26.99 29.01
N THR A 272 12.00 25.69 28.93
CA THR A 272 13.29 25.02 29.16
C THR A 272 13.53 23.99 28.07
N THR A 273 14.71 23.35 28.05
CA THR A 273 15.01 22.26 27.14
C THR A 273 15.44 21.00 27.86
N ILE A 274 15.16 19.85 27.26
CA ILE A 274 15.50 18.53 27.80
C ILE A 274 16.12 17.63 26.74
N SER A 275 16.72 16.53 27.19
CA SER A 275 17.02 15.34 26.39
C SER A 275 15.97 14.27 26.74
N PRO A 276 15.01 13.98 25.84
CA PRO A 276 13.89 13.08 26.15
C PRO A 276 14.31 11.66 26.52
N LEU A 277 15.29 11.10 25.80
CA LEU A 277 15.87 9.78 26.05
C LEU A 277 17.40 9.83 26.09
N PRO A 278 18.06 8.82 26.68
CA PRO A 278 19.52 8.70 26.64
C PRO A 278 20.06 8.75 25.19
N GLY A 279 20.95 9.71 24.94
CA GLY A 279 21.55 9.94 23.62
C GLY A 279 20.82 10.96 22.74
N ASP A 280 19.66 11.46 23.14
CA ASP A 280 18.99 12.54 22.44
C ASP A 280 19.70 13.89 22.68
N PRO A 281 19.65 14.84 21.72
CA PRO A 281 20.12 16.19 21.95
C PRO A 281 19.28 16.88 23.05
N ALA A 282 19.91 17.79 23.80
CA ALA A 282 19.30 18.47 24.94
C ALA A 282 18.57 19.78 24.57
N ASP A 283 18.06 19.86 23.33
CA ASP A 283 17.44 21.05 22.76
C ASP A 283 15.93 20.93 22.54
N TYR A 284 15.28 19.88 23.07
CA TYR A 284 13.82 19.72 22.98
C TYR A 284 13.11 20.63 23.96
N ALA A 285 12.29 21.54 23.44
CA ALA A 285 11.60 22.53 24.24
C ALA A 285 10.38 21.95 24.97
N VAL A 286 10.29 22.30 26.26
CA VAL A 286 9.21 21.95 27.18
C VAL A 286 8.87 23.16 28.04
N LEU A 287 7.69 23.13 28.66
CA LEU A 287 7.27 24.09 29.67
C LEU A 287 7.41 23.46 31.04
N ASP A 288 8.16 24.11 31.94
CA ASP A 288 8.05 23.86 33.38
C ASP A 288 7.04 24.87 33.95
N ALA A 289 5.91 24.38 34.44
CA ALA A 289 4.78 25.18 34.90
C ALA A 289 4.24 24.65 36.25
N ALA A 290 3.22 25.33 36.80
CA ALA A 290 2.63 24.99 38.10
C ALA A 290 2.13 23.52 38.19
N GLY A 291 1.52 23.00 37.13
CA GLY A 291 1.03 21.61 37.06
C GLY A 291 2.08 20.59 36.62
N GLY A 292 3.35 21.00 36.49
CA GLY A 292 4.45 20.14 36.09
C GLY A 292 4.99 20.46 34.70
N ARG A 293 5.55 19.44 34.04
CA ARG A 293 6.25 19.60 32.77
C ARG A 293 5.36 19.20 31.59
N PHE A 294 5.28 20.07 30.58
CA PHE A 294 4.49 19.85 29.37
C PHE A 294 5.33 19.97 28.10
N ALA A 295 5.03 19.18 27.09
CA ALA A 295 5.68 19.25 25.79
C ALA A 295 5.04 20.32 24.88
N LEU A 296 5.88 21.06 24.16
CA LEU A 296 5.45 21.92 23.05
C LEU A 296 5.48 21.13 21.74
N THR A 297 4.32 20.96 21.11
CA THR A 297 4.11 20.02 20.01
C THR A 297 3.53 20.70 18.76
N MET A 298 3.54 19.98 17.63
CA MET A 298 2.85 20.39 16.40
C MET A 298 1.35 20.61 16.63
N THR A 299 0.70 19.78 17.44
CA THR A 299 -0.72 19.95 17.81
C THR A 299 -0.95 21.25 18.59
N CYS A 300 -0.03 21.66 19.46
CA CYS A 300 -0.13 22.97 20.13
C CYS A 300 -0.11 24.12 19.11
N ALA A 301 0.83 24.08 18.16
CA ALA A 301 0.96 25.12 17.14
C ALA A 301 -0.23 25.17 16.18
N ALA A 302 -0.75 24.01 15.78
CA ALA A 302 -1.91 23.92 14.90
C ALA A 302 -3.18 24.50 15.55
N ASN A 303 -3.44 24.19 16.82
CA ASN A 303 -4.56 24.76 17.57
C ASN A 303 -4.40 26.27 17.79
N ALA A 304 -3.20 26.75 18.13
CA ALA A 304 -2.95 28.18 18.33
C ALA A 304 -3.17 29.03 17.07
N LEU A 305 -3.02 28.43 15.88
CA LEU A 305 -3.29 29.03 14.57
C LEU A 305 -4.71 28.77 14.04
N GLY A 306 -5.58 28.10 14.81
CA GLY A 306 -6.93 27.75 14.39
C GLY A 306 -6.99 26.79 13.20
N ARG A 307 -5.96 25.95 13.02
CA ARG A 307 -5.89 24.97 11.91
C ARG A 307 -6.61 23.66 12.21
N VAL A 308 -6.93 23.41 13.48
CA VAL A 308 -7.65 22.21 13.93
C VAL A 308 -9.15 22.53 14.02
N PRO A 309 -10.00 21.92 13.18
CA PRO A 309 -11.43 22.17 13.20
C PRO A 309 -12.07 21.85 14.56
N GLU A 310 -13.15 22.56 14.90
CA GLU A 310 -13.99 22.20 16.04
C GLU A 310 -14.58 20.79 15.83
N GLY A 311 -14.49 19.94 16.85
CA GLY A 311 -14.92 18.53 16.79
C GLY A 311 -13.89 17.55 16.22
N ASP A 312 -12.72 18.02 15.73
CA ASP A 312 -11.62 17.13 15.37
C ASP A 312 -11.00 16.48 16.61
N PHE A 313 -10.46 15.26 16.46
CA PHE A 313 -9.82 14.52 17.57
C PHE A 313 -8.65 15.29 18.20
N ALA A 314 -7.93 16.10 17.42
CA ALA A 314 -6.80 16.90 17.90
C ALA A 314 -7.19 18.27 18.46
N HIS A 315 -8.49 18.57 18.54
CA HIS A 315 -8.97 19.89 18.93
C HIS A 315 -8.67 20.18 20.40
N ALA A 316 -8.05 21.32 20.64
CA ALA A 316 -7.81 21.90 21.95
C ALA A 316 -8.34 23.33 21.99
N ASP A 317 -8.55 23.87 23.19
CA ASP A 317 -8.87 25.28 23.36
C ASP A 317 -7.74 26.15 22.74
N PRO A 318 -8.04 26.97 21.71
CA PRO A 318 -7.03 27.80 21.06
C PRO A 318 -6.34 28.77 22.02
N ASP A 319 -7.04 29.31 23.02
CA ASP A 319 -6.46 30.25 23.96
C ASP A 319 -5.44 29.57 24.88
N THR A 320 -5.75 28.36 25.36
CA THR A 320 -4.80 27.50 26.08
C THR A 320 -3.57 27.17 25.22
N ALA A 321 -3.77 26.81 23.95
CA ALA A 321 -2.66 26.53 23.04
C ALA A 321 -1.77 27.77 22.79
N ARG A 322 -2.38 28.96 22.68
CA ARG A 322 -1.66 30.23 22.53
C ARG A 322 -0.89 30.59 23.80
N ALA A 323 -1.49 30.42 24.98
CA ALA A 323 -0.82 30.63 26.26
C ALA A 323 0.39 29.70 26.43
N ALA A 324 0.24 28.42 26.06
CA ALA A 324 1.33 27.45 26.08
C ALA A 324 2.50 27.86 25.15
N LEU A 325 2.22 28.47 24.00
CA LEU A 325 3.26 28.90 23.05
C LEU A 325 3.86 30.27 23.34
N ALA A 326 3.28 31.06 24.24
CA ALA A 326 3.79 32.39 24.58
C ALA A 326 5.25 32.39 25.10
N PRO A 327 5.68 31.45 25.98
CA PRO A 327 7.08 31.35 26.37
C PRO A 327 8.03 31.04 25.21
N LEU A 328 7.60 30.22 24.25
CA LEU A 328 8.37 29.96 23.03
C LEU A 328 8.49 31.21 22.17
N ALA A 329 7.38 31.93 21.95
CA ALA A 329 7.37 33.17 21.17
C ALA A 329 8.32 34.23 21.75
N ALA A 330 8.29 34.39 23.09
CA ALA A 330 9.22 35.27 23.80
C ALA A 330 10.69 34.87 23.60
N ALA A 331 11.02 33.58 23.71
CA ALA A 331 12.37 33.07 23.49
C ALA A 331 12.86 33.24 22.04
N LEU A 332 11.94 33.24 21.08
CA LEU A 332 12.22 33.47 19.65
C LEU A 332 12.20 34.96 19.25
N GLY A 333 11.82 35.86 20.16
CA GLY A 333 11.69 37.30 19.90
C GLY A 333 10.60 37.63 18.87
N THR A 334 9.47 36.92 18.91
CA THR A 334 8.38 37.06 17.92
C THR A 334 7.01 36.87 18.59
N ASP A 335 5.93 37.02 17.83
CA ASP A 335 4.56 36.76 18.31
C ASP A 335 4.21 35.26 18.28
N VAL A 336 3.11 34.89 18.95
CA VAL A 336 2.67 33.48 19.09
C VAL A 336 2.39 32.83 17.74
N ASP A 337 1.77 33.56 16.81
CA ASP A 337 1.38 33.04 15.50
C ASP A 337 2.62 32.72 14.67
N THR A 338 3.60 33.63 14.66
CA THR A 338 4.89 33.43 13.99
C THR A 338 5.68 32.28 14.63
N ALA A 339 5.67 32.15 15.96
CA ALA A 339 6.33 31.04 16.65
C ALA A 339 5.67 29.69 16.32
N ALA A 340 4.34 29.64 16.32
CA ALA A 340 3.56 28.47 15.94
C ALA A 340 3.83 28.07 14.48
N ALA A 341 3.84 29.05 13.56
CA ALA A 341 4.12 28.81 12.14
C ALA A 341 5.53 28.23 11.95
N ARG A 342 6.56 28.80 12.61
CA ARG A 342 7.94 28.28 12.55
C ARG A 342 8.06 26.85 13.08
N LEU A 343 7.30 26.51 14.13
CA LEU A 343 7.25 25.15 14.68
C LEU A 343 6.65 24.19 13.64
N LEU A 344 5.50 24.54 13.07
CA LEU A 344 4.84 23.74 12.03
C LEU A 344 5.71 23.62 10.78
N ASP A 345 6.39 24.70 10.38
CA ASP A 345 7.29 24.71 9.23
C ASP A 345 8.41 23.70 9.38
N ALA A 346 9.10 23.72 10.54
CA ALA A 346 10.20 22.78 10.81
C ALA A 346 9.77 21.30 10.80
N GLY A 347 8.52 21.01 11.15
CA GLY A 347 7.94 19.67 11.04
C GLY A 347 7.52 19.32 9.61
N THR A 348 6.73 20.18 8.99
CA THR A 348 6.13 19.95 7.66
C THR A 348 7.14 20.00 6.51
N ASP A 349 8.27 20.69 6.65
CA ASP A 349 9.34 20.69 5.64
C ASP A 349 9.92 19.28 5.42
N GLN A 350 10.00 18.47 6.48
CA GLN A 350 10.45 17.07 6.40
C GLN A 350 9.44 16.21 5.63
N VAL A 351 8.15 16.43 5.86
CA VAL A 351 7.06 15.76 5.13
C VAL A 351 7.06 16.21 3.67
N LYS A 352 7.17 17.52 3.42
CA LYS A 352 7.21 18.12 2.08
C LYS A 352 8.30 17.51 1.22
N SER A 353 9.51 17.34 1.75
CA SER A 353 10.63 16.72 1.03
C SER A 353 10.25 15.35 0.47
N VAL A 354 9.55 14.52 1.26
CA VAL A 354 9.12 13.18 0.83
C VAL A 354 7.96 13.24 -0.16
N VAL A 355 7.02 14.17 0.03
CA VAL A 355 5.93 14.42 -0.91
C VAL A 355 6.48 14.83 -2.27
N ASP A 356 7.42 15.78 -2.32
CA ASP A 356 8.05 16.26 -3.54
C ASP A 356 8.81 15.14 -4.28
N ASP A 357 9.47 14.25 -3.53
CA ASP A 357 10.13 13.07 -4.08
C ASP A 357 9.13 12.10 -4.71
N LEU A 358 8.02 11.81 -4.03
CA LEU A 358 6.96 10.94 -4.56
C LEU A 358 6.28 11.54 -5.79
N VAL A 359 5.99 12.84 -5.77
CA VAL A 359 5.41 13.57 -6.92
C VAL A 359 6.32 13.43 -8.14
N ARG A 360 7.63 13.61 -7.98
CA ARG A 360 8.60 13.46 -9.08
C ARG A 360 8.74 12.02 -9.55
N GLU A 361 8.92 11.09 -8.62
CA GLU A 361 9.15 9.66 -8.92
C GLU A 361 7.97 9.04 -9.66
N TYR A 362 6.74 9.32 -9.20
CA TYR A 362 5.53 8.79 -9.80
C TYR A 362 4.92 9.69 -10.87
N ARG A 363 5.54 10.86 -11.16
CA ARG A 363 5.05 11.84 -12.14
C ARG A 363 3.58 12.15 -11.90
N LEU A 364 3.25 12.55 -10.68
CA LEU A 364 1.90 12.91 -10.28
C LEU A 364 1.50 14.20 -10.98
N ASP A 365 0.26 14.28 -11.47
CA ASP A 365 -0.28 15.50 -12.07
C ASP A 365 -0.66 16.48 -10.96
N THR A 366 0.29 17.35 -10.58
CA THR A 366 0.16 18.32 -9.49
C THR A 366 -1.00 19.27 -9.67
N ASP A 367 -1.45 19.51 -10.92
CA ASP A 367 -2.60 20.38 -11.13
C ASP A 367 -3.88 19.70 -10.64
N THR A 368 -3.98 18.37 -10.68
CA THR A 368 -5.16 17.58 -10.23
C THR A 368 -5.00 16.98 -8.85
N ALA A 369 -3.76 16.85 -8.39
CA ALA A 369 -3.44 16.08 -7.21
C ALA A 369 -3.88 16.79 -5.93
N VAL A 370 -4.38 16.01 -4.98
CA VAL A 370 -4.80 16.50 -3.66
C VAL A 370 -3.96 15.91 -2.54
N LEU A 371 -3.79 16.65 -1.44
CA LEU A 371 -3.27 16.11 -0.19
C LEU A 371 -4.45 15.65 0.68
N VAL A 372 -4.43 14.40 1.12
CA VAL A 372 -5.47 13.86 2.01
C VAL A 372 -4.84 13.44 3.32
N GLY A 373 -5.28 14.09 4.40
CA GLY A 373 -4.81 13.82 5.75
C GLY A 373 -5.64 12.76 6.45
N GLY A 374 -5.00 11.72 6.95
CA GLY A 374 -5.59 10.69 7.82
C GLY A 374 -4.88 10.64 9.17
N GLY A 375 -5.46 9.93 10.13
CA GLY A 375 -4.92 9.79 11.49
C GLY A 375 -5.22 10.99 12.39
N GLY A 376 -5.30 10.76 13.70
CA GLY A 376 -5.68 11.80 14.67
C GLY A 376 -4.71 12.98 14.80
N GLY A 377 -3.59 12.99 14.08
CA GLY A 377 -2.68 14.14 13.98
C GLY A 377 -2.79 14.91 12.65
N ALA A 378 -3.70 14.51 11.74
CA ALA A 378 -3.82 15.04 10.38
C ALA A 378 -3.87 16.57 10.33
N ALA A 379 -4.62 17.19 11.25
CA ALA A 379 -4.83 18.63 11.31
C ALA A 379 -3.54 19.43 11.58
N SER A 380 -2.52 18.80 12.15
CA SER A 380 -1.23 19.44 12.44
C SER A 380 -0.27 19.48 11.25
N VAL A 381 -0.48 18.65 10.22
CA VAL A 381 0.43 18.50 9.08
C VAL A 381 -0.26 18.88 7.78
N THR A 382 -1.40 18.27 7.47
CA THR A 382 -1.99 18.32 6.13
C THR A 382 -2.45 19.72 5.72
N PRO A 383 -3.24 20.47 6.53
CA PRO A 383 -3.67 21.82 6.16
C PRO A 383 -2.50 22.79 6.02
N HIS A 384 -1.49 22.66 6.90
CA HIS A 384 -0.32 23.55 6.90
C HIS A 384 0.60 23.28 5.70
N LEU A 385 0.82 22.01 5.37
CA LEU A 385 1.58 21.62 4.18
C LEU A 385 0.86 22.07 2.90
N ALA A 386 -0.45 21.87 2.83
CA ALA A 386 -1.25 22.28 1.68
C ALA A 386 -1.15 23.78 1.41
N ALA A 387 -1.23 24.61 2.45
CA ALA A 387 -1.07 26.07 2.34
C ALA A 387 0.32 26.51 1.84
N ARG A 388 1.30 25.61 1.87
CA ARG A 388 2.70 25.83 1.42
C ARG A 388 3.05 25.00 0.19
N SER A 389 2.06 24.43 -0.48
CA SER A 389 2.22 23.61 -1.68
C SER A 389 1.26 24.08 -2.78
N ASP A 390 1.49 23.62 -4.01
CA ASP A 390 0.56 23.86 -5.13
C ASP A 390 -0.67 22.93 -5.11
N MET A 391 -0.79 22.07 -4.10
CA MET A 391 -1.85 21.07 -3.97
C MET A 391 -2.91 21.50 -2.96
N THR A 392 -4.18 21.27 -3.28
CA THR A 392 -5.27 21.45 -2.32
C THR A 392 -5.24 20.33 -1.28
N GLY A 393 -5.34 20.68 -0.01
CA GLY A 393 -5.38 19.72 1.09
C GLY A 393 -6.73 19.62 1.77
N ARG A 394 -7.10 18.41 2.20
CA ARG A 394 -8.25 18.17 3.07
C ARG A 394 -7.96 17.05 4.07
N ILE A 395 -8.69 17.04 5.17
CA ILE A 395 -8.66 15.96 6.16
C ILE A 395 -9.78 14.98 5.80
N ALA A 396 -9.48 13.68 5.83
CA ALA A 396 -10.44 12.62 5.57
C ALA A 396 -11.55 12.60 6.63
N GLN A 397 -12.76 12.20 6.25
CA GLN A 397 -13.81 11.95 7.23
C GLN A 397 -13.42 10.79 8.15
N HIS A 398 -13.68 10.92 9.45
CA HIS A 398 -13.30 9.91 10.46
C HIS A 398 -11.80 9.59 10.43
N ASN A 399 -10.97 10.61 10.17
CA ASN A 399 -9.52 10.48 10.00
C ASN A 399 -8.85 9.71 11.15
N GLU A 400 -9.34 9.88 12.39
CA GLU A 400 -8.83 9.26 13.60
C GLU A 400 -8.98 7.74 13.63
N VAL A 401 -9.91 7.18 12.84
CA VAL A 401 -10.17 5.74 12.68
C VAL A 401 -10.09 5.28 11.22
N ILE A 402 -9.37 6.01 10.37
CA ILE A 402 -9.26 5.72 8.93
C ILE A 402 -8.67 4.32 8.65
N SER A 403 -7.73 3.88 9.48
CA SER A 403 -7.12 2.55 9.38
C SER A 403 -8.14 1.42 9.61
N PRO A 404 -8.90 1.38 10.72
CA PRO A 404 -10.04 0.45 10.88
C PRO A 404 -11.04 0.47 9.72
N ILE A 405 -11.39 1.66 9.22
CA ILE A 405 -12.28 1.80 8.04
C ILE A 405 -11.65 1.10 6.83
N GLY A 406 -10.36 1.31 6.58
CA GLY A 406 -9.65 0.63 5.50
C GLY A 406 -9.63 -0.88 5.64
N VAL A 407 -9.46 -1.43 6.86
CA VAL A 407 -9.58 -2.88 7.09
C VAL A 407 -10.99 -3.39 6.77
N ALA A 408 -12.01 -2.67 7.23
CA ALA A 408 -13.40 -3.05 6.99
C ALA A 408 -13.80 -3.00 5.51
N LEU A 409 -13.21 -2.07 4.75
CA LEU A 409 -13.53 -1.86 3.35
C LEU A 409 -12.64 -2.65 2.39
N ALA A 410 -11.46 -3.12 2.81
CA ALA A 410 -10.51 -3.78 1.94
C ALA A 410 -11.07 -5.03 1.22
N LEU A 411 -10.60 -5.24 -0.01
CA LEU A 411 -10.95 -6.38 -0.84
C LEU A 411 -10.01 -7.55 -0.54
N VAL A 412 -10.52 -8.78 -0.68
CA VAL A 412 -9.66 -9.96 -0.76
C VAL A 412 -8.74 -9.76 -1.95
N ARG A 413 -7.44 -9.93 -1.75
CA ARG A 413 -6.44 -9.68 -2.80
C ARG A 413 -5.45 -10.83 -2.84
N GLU A 414 -5.08 -11.24 -4.04
CA GLU A 414 -3.99 -12.19 -4.24
C GLU A 414 -3.13 -11.79 -5.44
N GLN A 415 -1.83 -12.10 -5.35
CA GLN A 415 -0.89 -11.88 -6.43
C GLN A 415 -0.18 -13.18 -6.78
N VAL A 416 -0.26 -13.54 -8.05
CA VAL A 416 0.47 -14.66 -8.64
C VAL A 416 1.48 -14.12 -9.64
N GLU A 417 2.72 -14.59 -9.53
CA GLU A 417 3.80 -14.25 -10.47
C GLU A 417 4.42 -15.54 -11.00
N ARG A 418 4.75 -15.56 -12.30
CA ARG A 418 5.51 -16.64 -12.94
C ARG A 418 6.52 -16.06 -13.90
N ILE A 419 7.70 -16.66 -13.95
CA ILE A 419 8.68 -16.37 -14.99
C ILE A 419 8.35 -17.28 -16.18
N VAL A 420 7.92 -16.67 -17.29
CA VAL A 420 7.48 -17.35 -18.50
C VAL A 420 8.18 -16.73 -19.70
N PRO A 421 9.36 -17.22 -20.09
CA PRO A 421 10.07 -16.74 -21.28
C PRO A 421 9.21 -16.92 -22.53
N GLY A 422 8.98 -15.84 -23.27
CA GLY A 422 8.11 -15.87 -24.45
C GLY A 422 6.68 -16.30 -24.13
N ALA A 423 6.11 -15.70 -23.07
CA ALA A 423 4.81 -16.05 -22.51
C ALA A 423 3.73 -16.31 -23.57
N THR A 424 3.30 -17.57 -23.68
CA THR A 424 2.21 -17.94 -24.57
C THR A 424 0.87 -17.47 -23.99
N GLN A 425 -0.13 -17.33 -24.87
CA GLN A 425 -1.49 -17.03 -24.47
C GLN A 425 -2.01 -17.98 -23.37
N GLU A 426 -1.75 -19.28 -23.51
CA GLU A 426 -2.20 -20.30 -22.56
C GLU A 426 -1.60 -20.09 -21.17
N GLN A 427 -0.30 -19.79 -21.10
CA GLN A 427 0.38 -19.54 -19.84
C GLN A 427 -0.11 -18.26 -19.16
N ILE A 428 -0.35 -17.19 -19.92
CA ILE A 428 -0.90 -15.94 -19.38
C ILE A 428 -2.30 -16.18 -18.79
N LEU A 429 -3.14 -16.93 -19.49
CA LEU A 429 -4.48 -17.31 -19.01
C LEU A 429 -4.42 -18.22 -17.78
N ALA A 430 -3.45 -19.14 -17.72
CA ALA A 430 -3.24 -20.01 -16.56
C ALA A 430 -2.89 -19.21 -15.30
N VAL A 431 -1.96 -18.25 -15.40
CA VAL A 431 -1.57 -17.36 -14.28
C VAL A 431 -2.75 -16.51 -13.83
N ARG A 432 -3.53 -15.97 -14.78
CA ARG A 432 -4.76 -15.23 -14.49
C ARG A 432 -5.78 -16.08 -13.72
N ALA A 433 -6.05 -17.29 -14.21
CA ALA A 433 -7.02 -18.20 -13.60
C ALA A 433 -6.57 -18.69 -12.21
N GLU A 434 -5.27 -18.86 -11.98
CA GLU A 434 -4.72 -19.18 -10.67
C GLU A 434 -5.00 -18.06 -9.66
N ALA A 435 -4.73 -16.79 -10.03
CA ALA A 435 -5.00 -15.65 -9.16
C ALA A 435 -6.50 -15.50 -8.83
N GLU A 436 -7.37 -15.70 -9.83
CA GLU A 436 -8.83 -15.68 -9.65
C GLU A 436 -9.30 -16.74 -8.67
N ARG A 437 -8.88 -18.00 -8.84
CA ARG A 437 -9.22 -19.08 -7.90
C ARG A 437 -8.75 -18.77 -6.48
N ALA A 438 -7.54 -18.25 -6.34
CA ALA A 438 -6.95 -18.01 -5.03
C ALA A 438 -7.71 -16.97 -4.19
N VAL A 439 -8.33 -15.95 -4.80
CA VAL A 439 -9.19 -15.01 -4.05
C VAL A 439 -10.57 -15.60 -3.74
N VAL A 440 -11.12 -16.43 -4.63
CA VAL A 440 -12.41 -17.11 -4.41
C VAL A 440 -12.30 -18.13 -3.28
N GLU A 441 -11.23 -18.91 -3.23
CA GLU A 441 -10.93 -19.85 -2.13
C GLU A 441 -10.77 -19.14 -0.77
N GLN A 442 -10.40 -17.86 -0.79
CA GLN A 442 -10.30 -17.00 0.40
C GLN A 442 -11.64 -16.30 0.77
N GLY A 443 -12.74 -16.59 0.05
CA GLY A 443 -14.08 -16.09 0.36
C GLY A 443 -14.53 -14.87 -0.46
N ALA A 444 -13.85 -14.55 -1.57
CA ALA A 444 -14.35 -13.54 -2.51
C ALA A 444 -15.53 -14.06 -3.34
N ALA A 445 -16.52 -13.21 -3.58
CA ALA A 445 -17.63 -13.49 -4.48
C ALA A 445 -17.15 -13.56 -5.94
N ALA A 446 -17.33 -14.71 -6.58
CA ALA A 446 -16.74 -15.01 -7.89
C ALA A 446 -17.17 -14.05 -9.02
N ASP A 447 -18.42 -13.57 -8.99
CA ASP A 447 -18.98 -12.64 -9.96
C ASP A 447 -18.35 -11.24 -9.89
N GLY A 448 -17.80 -10.88 -8.73
CA GLY A 448 -17.17 -9.59 -8.45
C GLY A 448 -15.64 -9.57 -8.53
N VAL A 449 -14.99 -10.68 -8.91
CA VAL A 449 -13.52 -10.75 -8.97
C VAL A 449 -12.99 -10.00 -10.19
N GLU A 450 -12.06 -9.08 -9.94
CA GLU A 450 -11.28 -8.38 -10.95
C GLU A 450 -9.85 -8.91 -10.97
N VAL A 451 -9.32 -9.20 -12.17
CA VAL A 451 -7.92 -9.62 -12.35
C VAL A 451 -7.20 -8.68 -13.30
N GLU A 452 -6.12 -8.07 -12.81
CA GLU A 452 -5.17 -7.28 -13.60
C GLU A 452 -3.98 -8.16 -13.98
N VAL A 453 -3.64 -8.19 -15.28
CA VAL A 453 -2.51 -8.99 -15.79
C VAL A 453 -1.48 -8.07 -16.44
N THR A 454 -0.23 -8.17 -16.00
CA THR A 454 0.91 -7.46 -16.56
C THR A 454 1.97 -8.45 -17.04
N VAL A 455 2.52 -8.21 -18.23
CA VAL A 455 3.62 -9.01 -18.78
C VAL A 455 4.83 -8.09 -18.92
N ASP A 456 5.90 -8.41 -18.19
CA ASP A 456 7.19 -7.73 -18.30
C ASP A 456 8.12 -8.53 -19.25
N PRO A 457 8.36 -8.04 -20.48
CA PRO A 457 9.19 -8.74 -21.44
C PRO A 457 10.68 -8.73 -21.07
N GLN A 458 11.14 -7.80 -20.21
CA GLN A 458 12.55 -7.73 -19.82
C GLN A 458 12.90 -8.79 -18.78
N THR A 459 11.98 -9.01 -17.84
CA THR A 459 12.16 -10.00 -16.77
C THR A 459 11.49 -11.33 -17.08
N ASN A 460 10.73 -11.41 -18.18
CA ASN A 460 9.86 -12.52 -18.55
C ASN A 460 8.82 -12.84 -17.46
N VAL A 461 8.41 -11.85 -16.65
CA VAL A 461 7.46 -12.07 -15.56
C VAL A 461 6.04 -11.82 -16.05
N VAL A 462 5.18 -12.82 -15.92
CA VAL A 462 3.73 -12.67 -15.98
C VAL A 462 3.23 -12.52 -14.54
N ARG A 463 2.55 -11.41 -14.26
CA ARG A 463 1.94 -11.12 -12.96
C ARG A 463 0.44 -10.98 -13.14
N ALA A 464 -0.33 -11.70 -12.33
CA ALA A 464 -1.76 -11.53 -12.19
C ALA A 464 -2.08 -11.09 -10.76
N ILE A 465 -2.83 -10.00 -10.61
CA ILE A 465 -3.33 -9.50 -9.33
C ILE A 465 -4.84 -9.63 -9.37
N ALA A 466 -5.39 -10.47 -8.52
CA ALA A 466 -6.83 -10.64 -8.36
C ALA A 466 -7.33 -9.90 -7.12
N THR A 467 -8.48 -9.25 -7.22
CA THR A 467 -9.17 -8.58 -6.12
C THR A 467 -10.67 -8.86 -6.16
N GLY A 468 -11.28 -9.16 -5.02
CA GLY A 468 -12.72 -9.42 -4.94
C GLY A 468 -13.32 -9.08 -3.57
N ALA A 469 -14.61 -8.76 -3.55
CA ALA A 469 -15.34 -8.46 -2.31
C ALA A 469 -15.83 -9.74 -1.65
N THR A 470 -15.90 -9.76 -0.31
CA THR A 470 -16.56 -10.84 0.41
C THR A 470 -18.09 -10.72 0.28
N GLU A 471 -18.81 -11.84 0.41
CA GLU A 471 -20.29 -11.86 0.30
C GLU A 471 -20.97 -10.87 1.26
N LEU A 472 -20.48 -10.78 2.50
CA LEU A 472 -20.95 -9.82 3.51
C LEU A 472 -20.92 -8.37 3.02
N ARG A 473 -19.92 -7.99 2.21
CA ARG A 473 -19.77 -6.63 1.70
C ARG A 473 -20.70 -6.33 0.53
N THR A 474 -21.06 -7.33 -0.28
CA THR A 474 -21.96 -7.10 -1.43
C THR A 474 -23.34 -6.60 -1.00
N GLN A 475 -23.73 -6.87 0.24
CA GLN A 475 -25.04 -6.51 0.80
C GLN A 475 -25.12 -5.08 1.36
N ASP A 476 -23.99 -4.39 1.59
CA ASP A 476 -23.92 -3.12 2.36
C ASP A 476 -23.57 -1.87 1.53
N ARG A 477 -23.83 -1.88 0.21
CA ARG A 477 -23.64 -0.68 -0.64
C ARG A 477 -24.76 0.33 -0.41
N ALA A 478 -24.60 1.17 0.61
CA ALA A 478 -25.61 2.12 1.06
C ALA A 478 -25.78 3.39 0.19
N HIS A 479 -24.85 3.71 -0.73
CA HIS A 479 -24.90 4.94 -1.52
C HIS A 479 -24.65 4.68 -3.02
N ARG A 480 -25.54 5.23 -3.87
CA ARG A 480 -25.36 5.33 -5.31
C ARG A 480 -25.44 6.80 -5.71
N ALA A 481 -24.44 7.27 -6.44
CA ALA A 481 -24.40 8.63 -6.95
C ALA A 481 -25.42 8.78 -8.10
N ASP A 482 -26.17 9.88 -8.08
CA ASP A 482 -27.07 10.20 -9.19
C ASP A 482 -26.29 10.71 -10.42
N ASP A 483 -26.98 10.88 -11.55
CA ASP A 483 -26.35 11.32 -12.81
C ASP A 483 -25.72 12.72 -12.69
N ALA A 484 -26.32 13.61 -11.90
CA ALA A 484 -25.83 14.98 -11.72
C ALA A 484 -24.57 15.02 -10.84
N GLU A 485 -24.50 14.18 -9.80
CA GLU A 485 -23.32 13.98 -8.98
C GLU A 485 -22.18 13.37 -9.81
N ARG A 486 -22.44 12.30 -10.57
CA ARG A 486 -21.43 11.68 -11.43
C ARG A 486 -20.88 12.65 -12.48
N LEU A 487 -21.74 13.47 -13.10
CA LEU A 487 -21.32 14.50 -14.04
C LEU A 487 -20.45 15.57 -13.37
N ARG A 488 -20.82 16.05 -12.18
CA ARG A 488 -20.02 17.04 -11.42
C ARG A 488 -18.66 16.49 -11.03
N LEU A 489 -18.59 15.23 -10.60
CA LEU A 489 -17.33 14.57 -10.24
C LEU A 489 -16.44 14.37 -11.47
N ALA A 490 -17.02 13.95 -12.60
CA ALA A 490 -16.31 13.86 -13.88
C ALA A 490 -15.79 15.23 -14.34
N ALA A 491 -16.61 16.28 -14.27
CA ALA A 491 -16.25 17.65 -14.65
C ALA A 491 -15.13 18.22 -13.77
N THR A 492 -15.20 18.01 -12.46
CA THR A 492 -14.15 18.38 -11.51
C THR A 492 -12.84 17.68 -11.84
N SER A 493 -12.89 16.37 -12.11
CA SER A 493 -11.72 15.57 -12.50
C SER A 493 -11.16 15.91 -13.89
N LEU A 494 -12.01 16.39 -14.80
CA LEU A 494 -11.63 16.92 -16.12
C LEU A 494 -11.20 18.40 -16.07
N LYS A 495 -11.40 19.09 -14.94
CA LYS A 495 -11.21 20.54 -14.76
C LYS A 495 -11.90 21.37 -15.83
N THR A 496 -13.14 21.02 -16.12
CA THR A 496 -13.95 21.74 -17.08
C THR A 496 -15.33 22.01 -16.50
N ASP A 497 -16.07 22.91 -17.13
CA ASP A 497 -17.44 23.18 -16.75
C ASP A 497 -18.31 21.94 -17.05
N PRO A 498 -19.23 21.53 -16.16
CA PRO A 498 -20.12 20.38 -16.40
C PRO A 498 -20.87 20.45 -17.74
N SER A 499 -21.16 21.64 -18.27
CA SER A 499 -21.80 21.83 -19.59
C SER A 499 -20.95 21.38 -20.79
N LYS A 500 -19.63 21.25 -20.61
CA LYS A 500 -18.68 20.80 -21.64
C LYS A 500 -18.33 19.32 -21.53
N VAL A 501 -18.95 18.61 -20.60
CA VAL A 501 -18.73 17.18 -20.37
C VAL A 501 -19.88 16.40 -20.99
N HIS A 502 -19.54 15.40 -21.78
CA HIS A 502 -20.51 14.57 -22.49
C HIS A 502 -20.37 13.11 -22.07
N VAL A 503 -21.51 12.42 -21.97
CA VAL A 503 -21.53 10.95 -21.83
C VAL A 503 -21.20 10.35 -23.19
N LEU A 504 -20.11 9.58 -23.26
CA LEU A 504 -19.65 8.92 -24.49
C LEU A 504 -20.22 7.51 -24.63
N ALA A 505 -20.28 6.77 -23.52
CA ALA A 505 -20.77 5.39 -23.46
C ALA A 505 -21.03 4.98 -21.99
N GLY A 506 -21.60 3.80 -21.77
CA GLY A 506 -21.77 3.25 -20.42
C GLY A 506 -22.20 1.78 -20.38
N THR A 507 -22.08 1.20 -19.20
CA THR A 507 -22.68 -0.08 -18.79
C THR A 507 -23.66 0.19 -17.64
N PRO A 508 -24.44 -0.79 -17.16
CA PRO A 508 -25.31 -0.58 -16.00
C PRO A 508 -24.60 -0.08 -14.73
N ALA A 509 -23.29 -0.26 -14.63
CA ALA A 509 -22.51 0.13 -13.44
C ALA A 509 -21.47 1.23 -13.69
N HIS A 510 -21.23 1.63 -14.95
CA HIS A 510 -20.18 2.60 -15.30
C HIS A 510 -20.67 3.59 -16.35
N THR A 511 -20.23 4.84 -16.23
CA THR A 511 -20.47 5.89 -17.21
C THR A 511 -19.13 6.47 -17.67
N VAL A 512 -18.95 6.58 -18.97
CA VAL A 512 -17.75 7.16 -19.59
C VAL A 512 -18.05 8.59 -19.99
N TYR A 513 -17.38 9.53 -19.32
CA TYR A 513 -17.47 10.96 -19.58
C TYR A 513 -16.25 11.44 -20.37
N GLY A 514 -16.46 12.36 -21.31
CA GLY A 514 -15.37 12.97 -22.06
C GLY A 514 -15.61 14.45 -22.35
N THR A 515 -14.55 15.12 -22.77
CA THR A 515 -14.58 16.50 -23.28
C THR A 515 -13.50 16.67 -24.35
N GLU A 516 -13.47 17.80 -25.04
CA GLU A 516 -12.45 18.11 -26.04
C GLU A 516 -11.54 19.22 -25.52
N VAL A 517 -10.23 19.01 -25.61
CA VAL A 517 -9.22 19.99 -25.21
C VAL A 517 -8.46 20.48 -26.43
N HIS A 518 -8.73 21.73 -26.81
CA HIS A 518 -8.02 22.43 -27.87
C HIS A 518 -6.82 23.17 -27.29
N ARG A 519 -5.62 22.88 -27.80
CA ARG A 519 -4.40 23.67 -27.51
C ARG A 519 -3.84 24.21 -28.82
N ARG A 520 -3.40 25.47 -28.78
CA ARG A 520 -2.84 26.15 -29.96
C ARG A 520 -1.64 25.36 -30.49
N PHE A 521 -1.64 25.03 -31.78
CA PHE A 521 -0.61 24.24 -32.47
C PHE A 521 -0.40 22.80 -31.98
N ARG A 522 -1.35 22.22 -31.25
CA ARG A 522 -1.32 20.80 -30.82
C ARG A 522 -2.57 20.06 -31.31
N PRO A 523 -2.50 18.74 -31.52
CA PRO A 523 -3.69 17.94 -31.82
C PRO A 523 -4.75 18.10 -30.73
N VAL A 524 -6.03 18.03 -31.12
CA VAL A 524 -7.16 17.97 -30.18
C VAL A 524 -7.03 16.69 -29.38
N ARG A 525 -7.16 16.79 -28.05
CA ARG A 525 -7.15 15.65 -27.14
C ARG A 525 -8.55 15.39 -26.62
N HIS A 526 -8.85 14.12 -26.37
CA HIS A 526 -10.13 13.63 -25.88
C HIS A 526 -9.94 12.99 -24.51
N PRO A 527 -9.73 13.78 -23.44
CA PRO A 527 -9.62 13.23 -22.10
C PRO A 527 -10.93 12.56 -21.68
N VAL A 528 -10.80 11.40 -21.05
CA VAL A 528 -11.92 10.56 -20.62
C VAL A 528 -11.81 10.23 -19.14
N ARG A 529 -12.98 10.14 -18.48
CA ARG A 529 -13.16 9.63 -17.12
C ARG A 529 -14.19 8.51 -17.11
N VAL A 530 -13.82 7.37 -16.54
CA VAL A 530 -14.79 6.31 -16.23
C VAL A 530 -15.23 6.49 -14.79
N VAL A 531 -16.52 6.70 -14.57
CA VAL A 531 -17.12 6.89 -13.24
C VAL A 531 -18.06 5.73 -12.96
N ASP A 532 -17.95 5.13 -11.78
CA ASP A 532 -18.84 4.03 -11.38
C ASP A 532 -20.18 4.53 -10.80
N ALA A 533 -21.05 3.60 -10.42
CA ALA A 533 -22.34 3.88 -9.79
C ALA A 533 -22.24 4.56 -8.42
N ASP A 534 -21.07 4.51 -7.78
CA ASP A 534 -20.82 5.13 -6.46
C ASP A 534 -20.21 6.53 -6.61
N GLY A 535 -20.02 7.04 -7.84
CA GLY A 535 -19.42 8.36 -8.10
C GLY A 535 -17.90 8.36 -8.05
N VAL A 536 -17.23 7.21 -7.99
CA VAL A 536 -15.77 7.12 -7.97
C VAL A 536 -15.25 7.18 -9.40
N VAL A 537 -14.26 8.05 -9.64
CA VAL A 537 -13.53 8.06 -10.92
C VAL A 537 -12.55 6.89 -10.93
N ARG A 538 -12.91 5.81 -11.62
CA ARG A 538 -12.17 4.54 -11.68
C ARG A 538 -11.04 4.56 -12.72
N HIS A 539 -11.12 5.41 -13.73
CA HIS A 539 -10.10 5.50 -14.75
C HIS A 539 -9.94 6.91 -15.31
N HIS A 540 -8.68 7.31 -15.50
CA HIS A 540 -8.25 8.56 -16.10
C HIS A 540 -7.47 8.26 -17.38
N ALA A 541 -8.02 8.69 -18.52
CA ALA A 541 -7.28 8.76 -19.77
C ALA A 541 -7.08 10.23 -20.16
N PRO A 542 -5.84 10.69 -20.40
CA PRO A 542 -5.58 12.05 -20.90
C PRO A 542 -5.99 12.21 -22.36
N ASP A 543 -6.07 11.11 -23.11
CA ASP A 543 -6.53 11.04 -24.49
C ASP A 543 -6.94 9.58 -24.80
N ALA A 544 -8.21 9.34 -25.11
CA ALA A 544 -8.70 8.00 -25.38
C ALA A 544 -9.81 7.96 -26.45
N ARG A 545 -9.87 6.83 -27.16
CA ARG A 545 -10.99 6.44 -28.00
C ARG A 545 -11.93 5.55 -27.20
N VAL A 546 -13.24 5.82 -27.29
CA VAL A 546 -14.28 5.06 -26.59
C VAL A 546 -15.19 4.43 -27.64
N GLU A 547 -15.43 3.12 -27.52
CA GLU A 547 -16.31 2.36 -28.43
C GLU A 547 -17.30 1.52 -27.62
N ALA A 548 -18.60 1.70 -27.87
CA ALA A 548 -19.66 0.88 -27.29
C ALA A 548 -20.00 -0.29 -28.23
N THR A 549 -20.15 -1.49 -27.68
CA THR A 549 -20.44 -2.72 -28.42
C THR A 549 -21.19 -3.72 -27.53
N THR A 550 -21.39 -4.95 -28.00
CA THR A 550 -21.95 -6.06 -27.21
C THR A 550 -20.92 -7.17 -27.07
N VAL A 551 -21.12 -8.08 -26.11
CA VAL A 551 -20.24 -9.26 -25.93
C VAL A 551 -20.06 -10.05 -27.23
N ALA A 552 -21.12 -10.22 -28.02
CA ALA A 552 -21.05 -10.94 -29.30
C ALA A 552 -20.18 -10.25 -30.35
N ALA A 553 -20.27 -8.91 -30.47
CA ALA A 553 -19.55 -8.13 -31.48
C ALA A 553 -18.15 -7.68 -31.02
N ALA A 554 -17.90 -7.66 -29.71
CA ALA A 554 -16.66 -7.18 -29.11
C ALA A 554 -15.40 -7.85 -29.68
N PRO A 555 -15.32 -9.17 -29.94
CA PRO A 555 -14.09 -9.79 -30.46
C PRO A 555 -13.64 -9.21 -31.81
N GLU A 556 -14.58 -8.90 -32.71
CA GLU A 556 -14.29 -8.32 -34.02
C GLU A 556 -13.93 -6.84 -33.90
N VAL A 557 -14.73 -6.09 -33.14
CA VAL A 557 -14.51 -4.66 -32.87
C VAL A 557 -13.14 -4.43 -32.23
N LEU A 558 -12.78 -5.23 -31.22
CA LEU A 558 -11.50 -5.12 -30.52
C LEU A 558 -10.33 -5.52 -31.42
N ALA A 559 -10.47 -6.56 -32.25
CA ALA A 559 -9.43 -6.91 -33.21
C ALA A 559 -9.11 -5.74 -34.14
N LYS A 560 -10.15 -5.10 -34.69
CA LYS A 560 -10.02 -3.91 -35.53
C LYS A 560 -9.37 -2.74 -34.77
N LEU A 561 -9.90 -2.38 -33.60
CA LEU A 561 -9.39 -1.26 -32.80
C LEU A 561 -7.94 -1.46 -32.39
N VAL A 562 -7.58 -2.67 -31.94
CA VAL A 562 -6.20 -2.99 -31.54
C VAL A 562 -5.27 -2.91 -32.73
N THR A 563 -5.62 -3.49 -33.89
CA THR A 563 -4.80 -3.42 -35.09
C THR A 563 -4.60 -1.98 -35.58
N GLU A 564 -5.66 -1.18 -35.64
CA GLU A 564 -5.60 0.22 -36.08
C GLU A 564 -4.73 1.11 -35.18
N ASN A 565 -4.58 0.75 -33.90
CA ASN A 565 -3.91 1.56 -32.89
C ASN A 565 -2.65 0.90 -32.31
N THR A 566 -2.14 -0.16 -32.95
CA THR A 566 -0.86 -0.77 -32.61
C THR A 566 0.27 0.03 -33.23
N SER A 567 1.24 0.44 -32.41
CA SER A 567 2.44 1.12 -32.89
C SER A 567 3.57 0.12 -33.16
N TYR A 568 4.35 0.42 -34.19
CA TYR A 568 5.52 -0.35 -34.61
C TYR A 568 6.73 0.57 -34.57
N GLY A 569 7.74 0.21 -33.77
CA GLY A 569 8.97 1.00 -33.67
C GLY A 569 10.16 0.16 -33.22
N ASP A 570 11.29 0.82 -32.99
CA ASP A 570 12.57 0.17 -32.62
C ASP A 570 12.49 -0.66 -31.33
N GLY A 571 11.51 -0.35 -30.47
CA GLY A 571 11.23 -1.09 -29.23
C GLY A 571 10.26 -2.27 -29.38
N GLY A 572 9.93 -2.68 -30.60
CA GLY A 572 8.99 -3.77 -30.89
C GLY A 572 7.56 -3.31 -31.18
N VAL A 573 6.64 -4.28 -31.23
CA VAL A 573 5.21 -4.06 -31.41
C VAL A 573 4.60 -3.62 -30.07
N ARG A 574 3.80 -2.56 -30.07
CA ARG A 574 3.09 -2.08 -28.87
C ARG A 574 1.61 -1.89 -29.17
N ALA A 575 0.80 -2.79 -28.64
CA ALA A 575 -0.64 -2.68 -28.63
C ALA A 575 -1.09 -1.46 -27.80
N PRO A 576 -2.25 -0.86 -28.13
CA PRO A 576 -2.83 0.21 -27.31
C PRO A 576 -3.13 -0.29 -25.89
N ALA A 577 -3.23 0.62 -24.94
CA ALA A 577 -3.76 0.30 -23.62
C ALA A 577 -5.28 0.15 -23.72
N VAL A 578 -5.79 -1.06 -23.46
CA VAL A 578 -7.22 -1.39 -23.59
C VAL A 578 -7.83 -1.63 -22.21
N ARG A 579 -9.00 -1.04 -21.96
CA ARG A 579 -9.85 -1.36 -20.82
C ARG A 579 -11.25 -1.71 -21.31
N LEU A 580 -11.81 -2.81 -20.81
CA LEU A 580 -13.18 -3.23 -21.11
C LEU A 580 -14.07 -3.04 -19.89
N LEU A 581 -15.12 -2.24 -20.04
CA LEU A 581 -16.18 -2.13 -19.03
C LEU A 581 -17.20 -3.25 -19.30
N LEU A 582 -17.38 -4.15 -18.34
CA LEU A 582 -18.16 -5.37 -18.46
C LEU A 582 -19.08 -5.52 -17.23
N GLY A 583 -20.36 -5.16 -17.35
CA GLY A 583 -21.25 -5.05 -16.19
C GLY A 583 -20.66 -4.11 -15.14
N SER A 584 -20.46 -4.61 -13.91
CA SER A 584 -19.81 -3.92 -12.78
C SER A 584 -18.30 -4.03 -12.71
N ARG A 585 -17.66 -4.69 -13.68
CA ARG A 585 -16.21 -4.93 -13.70
C ARG A 585 -15.49 -4.06 -14.74
N ILE A 586 -14.26 -3.65 -14.43
CA ILE A 586 -13.32 -3.10 -15.41
C ILE A 586 -12.19 -4.10 -15.64
N ALA A 587 -12.14 -4.71 -16.82
CA ALA A 587 -11.00 -5.51 -17.23
C ALA A 587 -9.90 -4.60 -17.78
N ASP A 588 -8.87 -4.33 -16.97
CA ASP A 588 -7.69 -3.57 -17.39
C ASP A 588 -6.68 -4.49 -18.09
N LEU A 589 -6.61 -4.37 -19.42
CA LEU A 589 -5.72 -5.14 -20.29
C LEU A 589 -4.49 -4.34 -20.71
N SER A 590 -4.29 -3.14 -20.14
CA SER A 590 -3.17 -2.26 -20.48
C SER A 590 -1.80 -2.78 -20.01
N GLY A 591 -1.78 -3.83 -19.20
CA GLY A 591 -0.54 -4.53 -18.82
C GLY A 591 0.06 -5.42 -19.92
N VAL A 592 -0.67 -5.65 -21.02
CA VAL A 592 -0.24 -6.53 -22.11
C VAL A 592 0.11 -5.73 -23.35
N LEU A 593 1.36 -5.85 -23.78
CA LEU A 593 1.93 -5.03 -24.86
C LEU A 593 1.76 -5.68 -26.24
N ASP A 594 1.61 -7.01 -26.30
CA ASP A 594 1.47 -7.72 -27.56
C ASP A 594 0.00 -7.83 -27.98
N PRO A 595 -0.34 -7.54 -29.26
CA PRO A 595 -1.72 -7.56 -29.74
C PRO A 595 -2.44 -8.91 -29.58
N GLN A 596 -1.74 -10.02 -29.86
CA GLN A 596 -2.37 -11.35 -29.83
C GLN A 596 -2.72 -11.81 -28.40
N PRO A 597 -1.79 -11.78 -27.41
CA PRO A 597 -2.14 -12.02 -26.01
C PRO A 597 -3.20 -11.07 -25.45
N LEU A 598 -3.20 -9.79 -25.87
CA LEU A 598 -4.21 -8.83 -25.45
C LEU A 598 -5.60 -9.24 -25.94
N LEU A 599 -5.75 -9.54 -27.23
CA LEU A 599 -7.03 -9.97 -27.81
C LEU A 599 -7.50 -11.30 -27.22
N ALA A 600 -6.59 -12.20 -26.89
CA ALA A 600 -6.89 -13.44 -26.22
C ALA A 600 -7.47 -13.24 -24.82
N LEU A 601 -6.84 -12.38 -24.02
CA LEU A 601 -7.35 -12.00 -22.70
C LEU A 601 -8.72 -11.34 -22.82
N ALA A 602 -8.87 -10.39 -23.75
CA ALA A 602 -10.16 -9.75 -24.02
C ALA A 602 -11.25 -10.78 -24.33
N ARG A 603 -10.98 -11.75 -25.21
CA ARG A 603 -11.93 -12.84 -25.50
C ARG A 603 -12.24 -13.66 -24.25
N SER A 604 -11.25 -13.96 -23.40
CA SER A 604 -11.46 -14.69 -22.16
C SER A 604 -12.42 -13.98 -21.21
N GLU A 605 -12.36 -12.64 -21.13
CA GLU A 605 -13.26 -11.83 -20.30
C GLU A 605 -14.72 -11.86 -20.78
N LEU A 606 -14.93 -12.21 -22.05
CA LEU A 606 -16.25 -12.22 -22.70
C LEU A 606 -16.90 -13.62 -22.69
N ARG A 607 -16.14 -14.70 -22.50
CA ARG A 607 -16.60 -16.09 -22.72
C ARG A 607 -17.80 -16.52 -21.87
N SER A 608 -17.89 -16.05 -20.63
CA SER A 608 -18.94 -16.46 -19.68
C SER A 608 -20.14 -15.51 -19.63
N ARG A 609 -20.19 -14.51 -20.54
CA ARG A 609 -21.18 -13.44 -20.51
C ARG A 609 -22.28 -13.62 -21.55
N ALA A 610 -23.42 -12.98 -21.30
CA ALA A 610 -24.55 -12.99 -22.23
C ALA A 610 -24.20 -12.21 -23.50
N ALA A 611 -24.58 -12.75 -24.66
CA ALA A 611 -24.16 -12.25 -25.97
C ALA A 611 -24.59 -10.78 -26.24
N ASP A 612 -25.72 -10.37 -25.69
CA ASP A 612 -26.32 -9.04 -25.80
C ASP A 612 -25.86 -8.07 -24.71
N GLU A 613 -25.06 -8.51 -23.74
CA GLU A 613 -24.58 -7.66 -22.66
C GLU A 613 -23.74 -6.50 -23.24
N PRO A 614 -23.98 -5.24 -22.82
CA PRO A 614 -23.24 -4.09 -23.31
C PRO A 614 -21.79 -4.10 -22.81
N VAL A 615 -20.87 -3.76 -23.71
CA VAL A 615 -19.43 -3.66 -23.46
C VAL A 615 -18.95 -2.29 -23.93
N VAL A 616 -18.10 -1.64 -23.14
CA VAL A 616 -17.43 -0.40 -23.56
C VAL A 616 -15.93 -0.61 -23.58
N ALA A 617 -15.29 -0.36 -24.71
CA ALA A 617 -13.84 -0.36 -24.85
C ALA A 617 -13.31 1.07 -24.72
N VAL A 618 -12.39 1.29 -23.78
CA VAL A 618 -11.62 2.53 -23.65
C VAL A 618 -10.18 2.23 -24.08
N LEU A 619 -9.73 2.89 -25.15
CA LEU A 619 -8.41 2.71 -25.77
C LEU A 619 -7.55 3.97 -25.63
N GLU A 620 -6.36 3.81 -25.06
CA GLU A 620 -5.32 4.85 -25.09
C GLU A 620 -4.19 4.42 -26.02
N VAL A 621 -3.81 5.27 -26.98
CA VAL A 621 -2.65 5.02 -27.84
C VAL A 621 -1.38 5.23 -27.02
N ARG A 622 -0.45 4.29 -27.10
CA ARG A 622 0.86 4.42 -26.46
C ARG A 622 1.79 5.20 -27.38
N GLU A 623 2.29 6.33 -26.88
CA GLU A 623 3.39 7.08 -27.50
C GLU A 623 4.72 6.30 -27.47
#